data_AF-A0AAV5MX05-F1
#
_entry.id   AF-A0AAV5MX05-F1
#
_cell.length_a   1.000
_cell.length_b   1.000
_cell.length_c   1.000
_cell.angle_alpha   90.00
_cell.angle_beta   90.00
_cell.angle_gamma   90.00
#
_symmetry.space_group_name_H-M   'P 1'
#
loop_
_entity.id
_entity.type
_entity.pdbx_description
1 polymer ?
#
loop_
_entity_poly.entity_id
_entity_poly.type
_entity_poly.pdbx_seq_one_letter_code
_entity_poly.pdbx_strand_id
1 'polypeptide(L)' 'MAQKQELTDAQKSWFRQLANHELGERYLMGQGIPYRRIESWNLTIKRFDTPPSGAQDLAPTQPGFGIYPGYSPKF' A
#
# COMPACT_ATOMS: atom_id res chain seq x y z
N MET A 1 -1.69 -8.28 18.67
CA MET A 1 -2.33 -9.27 17.79
C MET A 1 -1.30 -9.92 16.88
N ALA A 2 -0.46 -9.19 16.13
CA ALA A 2 0.64 -9.79 15.35
C ALA A 2 1.95 -10.03 16.15
N GLN A 3 2.26 -9.17 17.13
CA GLN A 3 3.52 -9.23 17.90
C GLN A 3 3.53 -10.24 19.07
N LYS A 4 2.41 -10.92 19.36
CA LYS A 4 2.22 -11.69 20.61
C LYS A 4 1.90 -13.17 20.39
N GLN A 5 1.77 -13.60 19.14
CA GLN A 5 1.40 -14.97 18.78
C GLN A 5 1.88 -15.26 17.36
N GLU A 6 1.97 -16.54 17.02
CA GLU A 6 2.18 -16.98 15.65
C GLU A 6 1.07 -16.49 14.73
N LEU A 7 1.46 -16.06 13.52
CA LEU A 7 0.54 -15.55 12.53
C LEU A 7 -0.20 -16.69 11.82
N THR A 8 -1.50 -16.51 11.57
CA THR A 8 -2.25 -17.41 10.69
C THR A 8 -1.80 -17.25 9.24
N ASP A 9 -2.11 -18.21 8.37
CA ASP A 9 -1.73 -18.13 6.95
C ASP A 9 -2.34 -16.91 6.25
N ALA A 10 -3.57 -16.54 6.60
CA ALA A 10 -4.20 -15.33 6.10
C ALA A 10 -3.44 -14.06 6.51
N GLN A 11 -3.00 -13.97 7.77
CA GLN A 11 -2.21 -12.85 8.27
C GLN A 11 -0.83 -12.79 7.61
N LYS A 12 -0.17 -13.94 7.44
CA LYS A 12 1.09 -14.06 6.70
C LYS A 12 0.92 -13.60 5.25
N SER A 13 -0.16 -14.02 4.58
CA SER A 13 -0.47 -13.61 3.20
C SER A 13 -0.66 -12.10 3.09
N TRP A 14 -1.38 -11.50 4.04
CA TRP A 14 -1.59 -10.05 4.11
C TRP A 14 -0.24 -9.31 4.20
N PHE A 15 0.67 -9.76 5.08
CA PHE A 15 2.00 -9.15 5.20
C PHE A 15 2.88 -9.38 3.98
N ARG A 16 2.80 -10.55 3.32
CA ARG A 16 3.54 -10.79 2.06
C ARG A 16 3.06 -9.84 0.96
N GLN A 17 1.76 -9.62 0.84
CA GLN A 17 1.20 -8.67 -0.12
C GLN A 17 1.69 -7.24 0.19
N LEU A 18 1.64 -6.82 1.45
CA LEU A 18 2.15 -5.52 1.85
C LEU A 18 3.65 -5.39 1.56
N ALA A 19 4.46 -6.38 1.92
CA ALA A 19 5.89 -6.35 1.65
C ALA A 19 6.21 -6.25 0.15
N ASN A 20 5.47 -6.96 -0.71
CA ASN A 20 5.63 -6.85 -2.16
C ASN A 20 5.30 -5.46 -2.69
N HIS A 21 4.28 -4.80 -2.13
CA HIS A 21 3.94 -3.41 -2.47
C HIS A 21 5.10 -2.48 -2.13
N GLU A 22 5.52 -2.46 -0.86
CA GLU A 22 6.56 -1.55 -0.35
C GLU A 22 7.91 -1.76 -1.05
N LEU A 23 8.28 -3.01 -1.35
CA LEU A 23 9.49 -3.31 -2.13
C LEU A 23 9.36 -2.86 -3.58
N GLY A 24 8.18 -2.99 -4.19
CA GLY A 24 7.88 -2.47 -5.52
C GLY A 24 7.99 -0.95 -5.58
N GLU A 25 7.40 -0.24 -4.61
CA GLU A 25 7.53 1.21 -4.48
C GLU A 25 8.99 1.63 -4.35
N ARG A 26 9.75 0.98 -3.46
CA ARG A 26 11.19 1.25 -3.29
C ARG A 26 11.97 1.04 -4.57
N TYR A 27 11.70 -0.03 -5.31
CA TYR A 27 12.36 -0.30 -6.59
C TYR A 27 12.10 0.84 -7.58
N LEU A 28 10.84 1.24 -7.76
CA LEU A 28 10.45 2.32 -8.68
C LEU A 28 11.04 3.67 -8.25
N MET A 29 11.07 3.96 -6.95
CA MET A 29 11.73 5.15 -6.41
C MET A 29 13.23 5.14 -6.67
N GLY A 30 13.88 3.98 -6.60
CA GLY A 30 15.28 3.81 -7.01
C GLY A 30 15.53 4.08 -8.50
N GLN A 31 14.51 3.96 -9.35
CA GLN A 31 14.55 4.32 -10.78
C GLN A 31 14.18 5.79 -11.04
N GLY A 32 13.99 6.61 -10.00
CA GLY A 32 13.67 8.03 -10.12
C GLY A 32 12.17 8.35 -10.25
N ILE A 33 11.29 7.36 -10.06
CA ILE A 33 9.83 7.62 -10.02
C ILE A 33 9.49 8.14 -8.61
N PRO A 34 8.89 9.33 -8.46
CA PRO A 34 8.52 9.83 -7.14
C PRO A 34 7.43 8.97 -6.51
N TYR A 35 7.38 8.92 -5.18
CA TYR A 35 6.37 8.19 -4.42
C TYR A 35 4.94 8.53 -4.89
N ARG A 36 4.64 9.83 -4.97
CA ARG A 36 3.44 10.40 -5.60
C ARG A 36 3.85 11.56 -6.49
N ARG A 37 3.04 11.84 -7.50
CA ARG A 37 3.24 12.97 -8.41
C ARG A 37 2.28 14.09 -8.02
N ILE A 38 2.76 15.32 -7.87
CA ILE A 38 1.85 16.42 -7.51
C ILE A 38 0.86 16.69 -8.65
N GLU A 39 1.27 16.39 -9.87
CA GLU A 39 0.46 16.45 -11.09
C GLU A 39 -0.69 15.44 -11.08
N SER A 40 -0.62 14.37 -10.26
CA SER A 40 -1.73 13.40 -10.10
C SER A 40 -2.79 13.83 -9.10
N TRP A 41 -2.62 14.98 -8.44
CA TRP A 41 -3.57 15.47 -7.45
C TRP A 41 -4.89 15.91 -8.09
N ASN A 42 -5.95 15.17 -7.78
CA ASN A 42 -7.31 15.49 -8.18
C ASN A 42 -7.96 16.40 -7.12
N LEU A 43 -8.22 17.66 -7.50
CA LEU A 43 -8.81 18.67 -6.63
C LEU A 43 -10.24 18.39 -6.20
N THR A 44 -11.00 17.60 -6.97
CA THR A 44 -12.41 17.28 -6.68
C THR A 44 -12.51 16.23 -5.58
N ILE A 45 -11.74 15.15 -5.69
CA ILE A 45 -11.80 14.02 -4.74
C ILE A 45 -10.71 14.09 -3.66
N LYS A 46 -9.82 15.09 -3.72
CA LYS A 46 -8.71 15.31 -2.77
C LYS A 46 -7.81 14.07 -2.61
N ARG A 47 -7.46 13.44 -3.73
CA ARG A 47 -6.58 12.26 -3.79
C ARG A 47 -5.67 12.34 -5.01
N PHE A 48 -4.59 11.57 -4.96
CA PHE A 48 -3.74 11.32 -6.13
C PHE A 48 -4.42 10.21 -6.95
N ASP A 49 -4.95 10.55 -8.12
CA ASP A 49 -5.81 9.63 -8.91
C ASP A 49 -5.80 9.92 -10.42
N THR A 50 -5.06 10.93 -10.87
CA THR A 50 -4.92 11.24 -12.31
C THR A 50 -3.52 10.89 -12.81
N PRO A 51 -3.32 10.49 -14.07
CA PRO A 51 -1.97 10.37 -14.62
C PRO A 51 -1.24 11.73 -14.60
N PRO A 52 0.10 11.75 -14.50
CA PRO A 52 0.99 10.59 -14.36
C PRO A 52 0.99 9.99 -12.95
N SER A 53 1.05 8.66 -12.84
CA SER A 53 1.09 7.94 -11.56
C SER A 53 2.44 8.01 -10.84
N GLY A 54 2.41 7.94 -9.51
CA GLY A 54 3.60 7.76 -8.68
C GLY A 54 3.95 6.29 -8.46
N ALA A 55 5.05 6.03 -7.75
CA ALA A 55 5.45 4.68 -7.36
C ALA A 55 4.36 3.95 -6.57
N GLN A 56 3.63 4.68 -5.72
CA GLN A 56 2.50 4.20 -4.92
C GLN A 56 1.40 3.53 -5.76
N ASP A 57 1.10 4.09 -6.92
CA ASP A 57 0.01 3.58 -7.77
C ASP A 57 0.51 2.54 -8.77
N LEU A 58 1.82 2.51 -9.04
CA LEU A 58 2.47 1.61 -10.01
C LEU A 58 2.98 0.31 -9.39
N ALA A 59 3.22 0.27 -8.09
CA ALA A 59 3.65 -0.93 -7.38
C ALA A 59 2.56 -2.02 -7.34
N PRO A 60 2.90 -3.30 -7.06
CA PRO A 60 1.90 -4.35 -6.85
C PRO A 60 0.85 -3.92 -5.82
N THR A 61 -0.42 -4.29 -5.98
CA THR A 61 -1.48 -3.80 -5.10
C THR A 61 -1.24 -4.11 -3.62
N GLN A 62 -1.26 -3.07 -2.78
CA GLN A 62 -1.29 -3.22 -1.32
C GLN A 62 -2.59 -3.86 -0.85
N PRO A 63 -2.60 -4.51 0.33
CA PRO A 63 -3.87 -4.85 0.96
C PRO A 63 -4.68 -3.59 1.30
N GLY A 64 -6.00 -3.74 1.32
CA GLY A 64 -6.91 -2.66 1.71
C GLY A 64 -6.68 -2.17 3.14
N PHE A 65 -7.04 -0.92 3.41
CA PHE A 65 -7.04 -0.40 4.77
C PHE A 65 -8.09 -1.11 5.63
N GLY A 66 -7.73 -1.46 6.87
CA GLY A 66 -8.65 -2.04 7.84
C GLY A 66 -9.01 -3.52 7.61
N ILE A 67 -8.50 -4.18 6.57
CA ILE A 67 -8.85 -5.58 6.25
C ILE A 67 -7.85 -6.61 6.81
N TYR A 68 -6.95 -6.21 7.73
CA TYR A 68 -6.02 -7.16 8.35
C TYR A 68 -6.82 -8.29 9.03
N PRO A 69 -6.54 -9.58 8.75
CA PRO A 69 -7.34 -10.67 9.29
C PRO A 69 -7.37 -10.70 10.82
N GLY A 70 -8.58 -10.59 11.38
CA GLY A 70 -8.81 -10.52 12.83
C GLY A 70 -8.63 -9.12 13.43
N TYR A 71 -8.37 -8.09 12.63
CA TYR A 71 -8.46 -6.70 13.06
C TYR A 71 -9.89 -6.20 12.91
N SER A 72 -10.45 -5.68 14.00
CA SER A 72 -11.73 -4.99 14.01
C SER A 72 -11.49 -3.60 14.61
N PRO A 73 -11.43 -2.54 13.79
CA PRO A 73 -11.28 -1.19 14.31
C PRO A 73 -12.49 -0.85 15.17
N LYS A 74 -12.25 -0.44 16.42
CA LYS A 74 -13.29 0.17 17.26
C LYS A 74 -13.39 1.63 16.83
N PHE A 75 -14.46 1.96 16.12
CA PHE A 75 -14.84 3.35 15.84
C PHE A 75 -15.66 3.90 17.01
#